data_AF-A0A3P7Q5C0-F1
#
_entry.id   AF-A0A3P7Q5C0-F1
#
_cell.length_a   1.000
_cell.length_b   1.000
_cell.length_c   1.000
_cell.angle_alpha   90.00
_cell.angle_beta   90.00
_cell.angle_gamma   90.00
#
_symmetry.space_group_name_H-M   'P 1'
#
loop_
_entity.id
_entity.type
_entity.pdbx_description
1 polymer ?
#
loop_
_entity_poly.entity_id
_entity_poly.type
_entity_poly.pdbx_seq_one_letter_code
_entity_poly.pdbx_strand_id
1 'polypeptide(L)'
;MGCVEVLPKSVIVQANDTSKVQLKLLPRISLKSLNQLRRENDDQDGEKTVLFDAQSGSLQTTLRFEVPEAKSQDISVNLAATLTTSDLVFEPPLLDFGRIPTSQTGLVHFRLINPGLIPLKFGFTEVPQVGIATKLYLLR
;
A
#
# COMPACT_ATOMS: atom_id res chain seq x y z
N MET A 1 15.97 -10.34 -2.30
CA MET A 1 14.88 -10.10 -3.30
C MET A 1 14.05 -8.84 -2.95
N GLY A 2 14.17 -7.76 -3.73
CA GLY A 2 13.66 -6.42 -3.36
C GLY A 2 12.22 -6.07 -3.78
N CYS A 3 11.62 -5.09 -3.09
CA CYS A 3 10.28 -4.52 -3.34
C CYS A 3 10.25 -3.41 -4.40
N VAL A 4 11.39 -3.19 -5.06
CA VAL A 4 11.58 -2.14 -6.08
C VAL A 4 12.31 -2.77 -7.26
N GLU A 5 11.78 -2.56 -8.44
CA GLU A 5 12.36 -2.99 -9.71
C GLU A 5 12.67 -1.77 -10.59
N VAL A 6 13.82 -1.81 -11.27
CA VAL A 6 14.29 -0.75 -12.16
C VAL A 6 14.23 -1.28 -13.59
N LEU A 7 13.58 -0.55 -14.49
CA LEU A 7 13.37 -0.96 -15.88
C LEU A 7 13.74 0.16 -16.88
N PRO A 8 14.55 -0.12 -17.91
CA PRO A 8 15.33 -1.35 -18.09
C PRO A 8 16.47 -1.46 -17.06
N LYS A 9 17.03 -2.67 -16.87
CA LYS A 9 18.10 -2.90 -15.89
C LYS A 9 19.42 -2.21 -16.24
N SER A 10 19.63 -1.93 -17.52
CA SER A 10 20.81 -1.27 -18.06
C SER A 10 20.40 -0.43 -19.26
N VAL A 11 21.11 0.66 -19.49
CA VAL A 11 20.92 1.56 -20.63
C VAL A 11 22.29 1.99 -21.12
N ILE A 12 22.45 2.10 -22.44
CA ILE A 12 23.59 2.77 -23.06
C ILE A 12 23.14 4.18 -23.44
N VAL A 13 23.86 5.20 -22.97
CA VAL A 13 23.56 6.61 -23.24
C VAL A 13 24.75 7.22 -23.98
N GLN A 14 24.50 7.83 -25.14
CA GLN A 14 25.53 8.52 -25.92
C GLN A 14 25.72 9.97 -25.45
N ALA A 15 26.81 10.61 -25.88
CA ALA A 15 27.06 12.02 -25.56
C ALA A 15 25.90 12.90 -26.04
N ASN A 16 25.44 13.80 -25.18
CA ASN A 16 24.29 14.71 -25.40
C ASN A 16 22.93 14.01 -25.58
N ASP A 17 22.80 12.73 -25.22
CA ASP A 17 21.53 12.00 -25.23
C ASP A 17 20.96 11.83 -23.81
N THR A 18 19.66 11.51 -23.72
CA THR A 18 18.97 11.24 -22.45
C THR A 18 18.16 9.96 -22.56
N SER A 19 18.10 9.19 -21.47
CA SER A 19 17.28 7.99 -21.41
C SER A 19 16.38 7.98 -20.18
N LYS A 20 15.27 7.26 -20.30
CA LYS A 20 14.25 7.15 -19.26
C LYS A 20 14.34 5.78 -18.61
N VAL A 21 14.39 5.79 -17.29
CA VAL A 21 14.30 4.60 -16.46
C VAL A 21 13.03 4.68 -15.63
N GLN A 22 12.34 3.55 -15.51
CA GLN A 22 11.12 3.41 -14.73
C GLN A 22 11.43 2.69 -13.42
N LEU A 23 10.85 3.20 -12.34
CA LEU A 23 10.87 2.56 -11.03
C LEU A 23 9.50 1.92 -10.79
N LYS A 24 9.49 0.61 -10.64
CA LYS A 24 8.29 -0.16 -10.35
C LYS A 24 8.33 -0.63 -8.91
N LEU A 25 7.40 -0.09 -8.11
CA LEU A 25 7.13 -0.60 -6.77
C LEU A 25 6.36 -1.91 -6.90
N LEU A 26 6.86 -2.96 -6.27
CA LEU A 26 6.23 -4.27 -6.21
C LEU A 26 5.72 -4.47 -4.77
N PRO A 27 4.50 -4.01 -4.45
CA PRO A 27 3.92 -4.22 -3.13
C PRO A 27 3.67 -5.71 -2.95
N ARG A 28 4.59 -6.40 -2.27
CA ARG A 28 4.43 -7.80 -1.89
C ARG A 28 3.91 -7.88 -0.47
N ILE A 29 3.00 -8.83 -0.24
CA ILE A 29 2.47 -9.19 1.09
C ILE A 29 3.63 -9.52 2.06
N SER A 30 4.76 -10.00 1.52
CA SER A 30 6.00 -10.29 2.24
C SER A 30 6.77 -9.05 2.75
N LEU A 31 6.35 -7.82 2.42
CA LEU A 31 6.93 -6.59 3.02
C LEU A 31 6.70 -6.54 4.54
N LYS A 32 5.56 -7.06 5.01
CA LYS A 32 5.29 -7.20 6.45
C LYS A 32 6.21 -8.24 7.10
N SER A 33 6.61 -9.27 6.35
CA SER A 33 7.52 -10.34 6.78
C SER A 33 9.01 -9.97 6.68
N LEU A 34 9.38 -8.91 5.95
CA LEU A 34 10.78 -8.44 5.85
C LEU A 34 11.35 -8.00 7.21
N ASN A 35 10.50 -7.49 8.12
CA ASN A 35 10.90 -7.19 9.49
C ASN A 35 11.17 -8.46 10.33
N GLN A 36 10.65 -9.62 9.93
CA GLN A 36 10.90 -10.91 10.59
C GLN A 36 12.18 -11.58 10.07
N LEU A 37 12.54 -11.38 8.80
CA LEU A 37 13.74 -11.99 8.19
C LEU A 37 15.05 -11.29 8.59
N ARG A 38 15.01 -10.04 9.05
CA ARG A 38 16.22 -9.28 9.44
C ARG A 38 16.84 -9.70 10.78
N ARG A 39 16.31 -10.74 11.44
CA ARG A 39 16.94 -11.32 12.65
C ARG A 39 17.88 -12.48 12.35
N GLU A 40 17.90 -13.01 11.13
CA GLU A 40 18.77 -14.13 10.78
C GLU A 40 19.46 -13.85 9.44
N ASN A 41 20.76 -13.51 9.53
CA ASN A 41 21.78 -13.72 8.50
C ASN A 41 21.64 -12.92 7.20
N ASP A 42 22.31 -11.76 7.07
CA ASP A 42 23.19 -11.48 5.91
C ASP A 42 23.89 -10.11 6.06
N ASP A 43 25.13 -10.13 6.56
CA ASP A 43 26.07 -9.00 6.47
C ASP A 43 27.16 -9.30 5.40
N GLN A 44 26.83 -10.07 4.36
CA GLN A 44 27.79 -10.59 3.37
C GLN A 44 27.27 -10.58 1.93
N ASP A 45 26.51 -9.56 1.52
CA ASP A 45 26.53 -9.12 0.12
C ASP A 45 26.00 -7.70 0.04
N GLY A 46 26.35 -6.94 -0.99
CA GLY A 46 25.92 -5.54 -1.20
C GLY A 46 24.41 -5.36 -1.47
N GLU A 47 23.54 -6.16 -0.85
CA GLU A 47 22.12 -6.24 -1.12
C GLU A 47 21.39 -5.00 -0.55
N LYS A 48 20.85 -4.21 -1.50
CA LYS A 48 19.94 -3.06 -1.33
C LYS A 48 19.22 -3.08 0.02
N THR A 49 19.69 -2.25 0.94
CA THR A 49 19.11 -2.14 2.28
C THR A 49 17.76 -1.43 2.16
N VAL A 50 16.71 -2.23 2.03
CA VAL A 50 15.33 -1.75 2.16
C VAL A 50 15.03 -1.62 3.64
N LEU A 51 14.69 -0.43 4.09
CA LEU A 51 14.24 -0.14 5.44
C LEU A 51 12.71 -0.03 5.42
N PHE A 52 12.03 -0.82 6.25
CA PHE A 52 10.59 -0.75 6.40
C PHE A 52 10.21 -0.59 7.87
N ASP A 53 9.56 0.52 8.19
CA ASP A 53 8.97 0.74 9.50
C ASP A 53 7.50 0.30 9.48
N ALA A 54 7.19 -0.79 10.18
CA ALA A 54 5.84 -1.32 10.25
C ALA A 54 4.88 -0.44 11.07
N GLN A 55 5.38 0.42 11.97
CA GLN A 55 4.51 1.30 12.77
C GLN A 55 4.04 2.49 11.94
N SER A 56 4.95 3.14 11.20
CA SER A 56 4.59 4.27 10.33
C SER A 56 4.16 3.85 8.91
N GLY A 57 4.40 2.60 8.52
CA GLY A 57 4.22 2.13 7.15
C GLY A 57 5.24 2.69 6.16
N SER A 58 6.32 3.31 6.66
CA SER A 58 7.34 3.97 5.85
C SER A 58 8.33 2.97 5.26
N LEU A 59 8.63 3.13 3.98
CA LEU A 59 9.56 2.34 3.18
C LEU A 59 10.65 3.27 2.64
N GLN A 60 11.91 2.95 2.91
CA GLN A 60 13.06 3.69 2.40
C GLN A 60 14.08 2.75 1.77
N THR A 61 14.67 3.14 0.64
CA THR A 61 15.78 2.41 0.04
C THR A 61 16.63 3.32 -0.84
N THR A 62 17.88 2.94 -1.07
CA THR A 62 18.79 3.66 -1.98
C THR A 62 19.09 2.78 -3.18
N LEU A 63 18.82 3.31 -4.37
CA LEU A 63 19.16 2.70 -5.65
C LEU A 63 20.53 3.25 -6.10
N ARG A 64 21.44 2.35 -6.46
CA ARG A 64 22.73 2.71 -7.05
C ARG A 64 22.72 2.34 -8.53
N PHE A 65 23.18 3.27 -9.37
CA PHE A 65 23.39 3.08 -10.80
C PHE A 65 24.88 3.22 -11.06
N GLU A 66 25.49 2.12 -11.50
CA GLU A 66 26.92 2.06 -11.80
C GLU A 66 27.16 2.52 -13.24
N VAL A 67 28.24 3.28 -13.44
CA VAL A 67 28.71 3.68 -14.77
C VAL A 67 30.05 2.99 -15.02
N PRO A 68 30.08 1.86 -15.75
CA PRO A 68 31.26 0.99 -15.84
C PRO A 68 32.55 1.68 -16.30
N GLU A 69 32.44 2.71 -17.14
CA GLU A 69 33.58 3.42 -17.74
C GLU A 69 34.01 4.65 -16.95
N ALA A 70 33.14 5.18 -16.08
CA ALA A 70 33.46 6.33 -15.23
C ALA A 70 33.81 5.82 -13.83
N LYS A 71 35.12 5.66 -13.57
CA LYS A 71 35.69 5.11 -12.31
C LYS A 71 35.21 5.75 -10.99
N SER A 72 34.40 6.81 -11.02
CA SER A 72 34.09 7.61 -9.83
C SER A 72 32.68 8.23 -9.79
N GLN A 73 31.76 7.86 -10.69
CA GLN A 73 30.48 8.58 -10.78
C GLN A 73 29.27 7.64 -10.79
N ASP A 74 29.09 6.95 -9.66
CA ASP A 74 27.85 6.22 -9.39
C ASP A 74 26.74 7.21 -9.04
N ILE A 75 25.56 6.98 -9.60
CA ILE A 75 24.36 7.77 -9.30
C ILE A 75 23.61 7.04 -8.18
N SER A 76 23.40 7.72 -7.06
CA SER A 76 22.58 7.22 -5.96
C SER A 76 21.25 7.96 -5.90
N VAL A 77 20.14 7.22 -5.89
CA VAL A 77 18.78 7.76 -5.81
C VAL A 77 18.11 7.19 -4.57
N ASN A 78 17.70 8.06 -3.65
CA ASN A 78 16.92 7.69 -2.48
C ASN A 78 15.44 7.62 -2.84
N LEU A 79 14.81 6.50 -2.48
CA LEU A 79 13.38 6.28 -2.62
C LEU A 79 12.76 6.22 -1.24
N ALA A 80 11.75 7.06 -1.00
CA ALA A 80 10.92 7.02 0.18
C ALA A 80 9.44 6.89 -0.23
N ALA A 81 8.72 5.99 0.41
CA ALA A 81 7.30 5.75 0.16
C ALA A 81 6.58 5.39 1.46
N THR A 82 5.30 5.72 1.58
CA THR A 82 4.46 5.29 2.69
C THR A 82 3.40 4.34 2.18
N LEU A 83 3.34 3.13 2.72
CA LEU A 83 2.30 2.17 2.39
C LEU A 83 0.96 2.62 2.99
N THR A 84 -0.10 2.50 2.19
CA THR A 84 -1.48 2.77 2.61
C THR A 84 -2.34 1.55 2.30
N THR A 85 -3.52 1.47 2.93
CA THR A 85 -4.55 0.48 2.62
C THR A 85 -5.73 1.10 1.86
N SER A 86 -6.47 0.26 1.13
CA SER A 86 -7.76 0.57 0.51
C SER A 86 -8.94 -0.09 1.23
N ASP A 87 -8.69 -0.77 2.34
CA ASP A 87 -9.73 -1.43 3.13
C ASP A 87 -10.59 -0.39 3.86
N LEU A 88 -11.88 -0.66 3.98
CA LEU A 88 -12.81 0.13 4.79
C LEU A 88 -13.22 -0.67 6.03
N VAL A 89 -13.38 0.01 7.15
CA VAL A 89 -13.78 -0.60 8.43
C VAL A 89 -15.17 -0.14 8.80
N PHE A 90 -16.05 -1.10 9.11
CA PHE A 90 -17.37 -0.84 9.67
C PHE A 90 -17.30 -0.85 11.19
N GLU A 91 -17.89 0.16 11.83
CA GLU A 91 -18.02 0.23 13.29
C GLU A 91 -19.49 0.53 13.67
N PRO A 92 -20.22 -0.42 14.27
CA PRO A 92 -19.78 -1.77 14.63
C PRO A 92 -19.59 -2.68 13.39
N PRO A 93 -18.78 -3.74 13.47
CA PRO A 93 -18.54 -4.67 12.36
C PRO A 93 -19.76 -5.55 12.04
N LEU A 94 -20.71 -5.64 12.98
CA LEU A 94 -21.99 -6.33 12.82
C LEU A 94 -23.11 -5.38 13.24
N LEU A 95 -24.12 -5.25 12.36
CA LEU A 95 -25.33 -4.49 12.68
C LEU A 95 -26.35 -5.43 13.31
N ASP A 96 -26.54 -5.29 14.62
CA ASP A 96 -27.62 -5.96 15.34
C ASP A 96 -28.77 -4.99 15.58
N PHE A 97 -29.92 -5.32 15.01
CA PHE A 97 -31.16 -4.57 15.12
C PHE A 97 -32.00 -5.00 16.34
N GLY A 98 -31.64 -6.10 17.00
CA GLY A 98 -32.42 -6.70 18.07
C GLY A 98 -33.79 -7.21 17.61
N ARG A 99 -34.75 -7.25 18.54
CA ARG A 99 -36.14 -7.63 18.24
C ARG A 99 -36.95 -6.40 17.85
N ILE A 100 -37.34 -6.32 16.58
CA ILE A 100 -38.19 -5.25 16.07
C ILE A 100 -39.58 -5.81 15.73
N PRO A 101 -40.67 -5.23 16.25
CA PRO A 101 -42.03 -5.58 15.83
C PRO A 101 -42.22 -5.35 14.33
N THR A 102 -42.97 -6.22 13.66
CA THR A 102 -43.20 -6.15 12.20
C THR A 102 -43.89 -4.87 11.72
N SER A 103 -44.55 -4.13 12.63
CA SER A 103 -45.20 -2.85 12.36
C SER A 103 -44.30 -1.63 12.57
N GLN A 104 -43.05 -1.81 13.00
CA GLN A 104 -42.13 -0.72 13.32
C GLN A 104 -40.86 -0.76 12.48
N THR A 105 -40.25 0.41 12.31
CA THR A 105 -38.96 0.54 11.64
C THR A 105 -37.85 0.58 12.68
N GLY A 106 -36.91 -0.35 12.60
CA GLY A 106 -35.67 -0.27 13.37
C GLY A 106 -34.61 0.56 12.65
N LEU A 107 -33.81 1.28 13.43
CA LEU A 107 -32.72 2.09 12.91
C LEU A 107 -31.45 1.77 13.69
N VAL A 108 -30.39 1.43 12.96
CA VAL A 108 -29.05 1.24 13.51
C VAL A 108 -28.10 2.18 12.79
N HIS A 109 -27.29 2.88 13.57
CA HIS A 109 -26.22 3.71 13.05
C HIS A 109 -24.92 2.92 13.01
N PHE A 110 -24.12 3.19 11.99
CA PHE A 110 -22.75 2.69 11.90
C PHE A 110 -21.87 3.76 11.29
N ARG A 111 -20.57 3.61 11.54
CA ARG A 111 -19.51 4.41 10.93
C ARG A 111 -18.81 3.58 9.88
N LEU A 112 -18.55 4.20 8.74
CA LEU A 112 -17.64 3.66 7.75
C LEU A 112 -16.36 4.46 7.81
N ILE A 113 -15.26 3.80 8.14
CA ILE A 113 -13.98 4.43 8.42
C ILE A 113 -13.01 4.04 7.30
N ASN A 114 -12.37 5.06 6.72
CA ASN A 114 -11.22 4.88 5.84
C ASN A 114 -9.93 5.05 6.68
N PRO A 115 -9.24 3.97 7.06
CA PRO A 115 -7.96 4.04 7.75
C PRO A 115 -6.78 4.36 6.81
N GLY A 116 -7.01 4.38 5.49
CA GLY A 116 -5.99 4.71 4.51
C GLY A 116 -5.62 6.19 4.51
N LEU A 117 -4.41 6.49 4.02
CA LEU A 117 -3.88 7.84 3.87
C LEU A 117 -4.46 8.58 2.66
N ILE A 118 -5.18 7.88 1.79
CA ILE A 118 -5.74 8.41 0.55
C ILE A 118 -7.27 8.37 0.63
N PRO A 119 -7.98 9.45 0.22
CA PRO A 119 -9.43 9.44 0.10
C PRO A 119 -9.93 8.31 -0.80
N LEU A 120 -10.78 7.44 -0.27
CA LEU A 120 -11.37 6.33 -1.02
C LEU A 120 -12.75 6.72 -1.55
N LYS A 121 -12.99 6.41 -2.83
CA LYS A 121 -14.34 6.40 -3.39
C LYS A 121 -14.94 5.03 -3.13
N PHE A 122 -16.12 4.99 -2.53
CA PHE A 122 -16.81 3.74 -2.19
C PHE A 122 -18.30 3.83 -2.52
N GLY A 123 -18.92 2.66 -2.63
CA GLY A 123 -20.35 2.51 -2.86
C GLY A 123 -20.82 1.13 -2.41
N PHE A 124 -22.12 1.00 -2.18
CA PHE A 124 -22.75 -0.27 -1.80
C PHE A 124 -23.37 -0.89 -3.04
N THR A 125 -23.04 -2.15 -3.34
CA THR A 125 -23.52 -2.86 -4.53
C THR A 125 -24.70 -3.78 -4.24
N GLU A 126 -24.76 -4.39 -3.05
CA GLU A 126 -25.75 -5.42 -2.69
C GLU A 126 -26.43 -5.09 -1.37
N VAL A 127 -27.19 -4.00 -1.31
CA VAL A 127 -28.03 -3.70 -0.14
C VAL A 127 -29.19 -4.72 -0.13
N PRO A 128 -29.29 -5.60 0.88
CA PRO A 128 -30.33 -6.64 0.90
C PRO A 128 -31.72 -6.01 0.90
N GLN A 129 -32.54 -6.36 -0.09
CA GLN A 129 -33.94 -5.91 -0.17
C GLN A 129 -34.89 -6.79 0.65
N VAL A 130 -34.37 -7.56 1.60
CA VAL A 130 -35.10 -8.67 2.22
C VAL A 130 -36.22 -8.14 3.13
N GLY A 131 -37.45 -8.23 2.63
CA GLY A 131 -38.70 -8.38 3.41
C GLY A 131 -39.31 -7.15 4.08
N ILE A 132 -38.50 -6.18 4.50
CA ILE A 132 -38.98 -4.90 5.08
C ILE A 132 -37.98 -3.85 4.61
N ALA A 133 -38.47 -2.74 4.04
CA ALA A 133 -37.69 -1.77 3.28
C ALA A 133 -36.42 -1.29 4.02
N THR A 134 -35.31 -2.01 3.87
CA THR A 134 -34.01 -1.65 4.41
C THR A 134 -33.44 -0.58 3.50
N LYS A 135 -33.51 0.67 3.95
CA LYS A 135 -32.94 1.81 3.25
C LYS A 135 -31.67 2.24 3.96
N LEU A 136 -30.57 2.19 3.22
CA LEU A 136 -29.30 2.71 3.69
C LEU A 136 -29.25 4.21 3.42
N TYR A 137 -29.22 5.02 4.48
CA TYR A 137 -29.10 6.46 4.38
C TYR A 137 -27.67 6.87 4.74
N LEU A 138 -26.95 7.45 3.77
CA LEU A 138 -25.67 8.10 4.02
C LEU A 138 -25.96 9.52 4.51
N LEU A 139 -25.88 9.72 5.83
CA LEU A 139 -25.92 11.06 6.41
C LEU A 139 -24.59 11.74 6.09
N ARG A 140 -24.64 12.89 5.40
CA ARG A 140 -23.47 13.72 5.07
C ARG A 140 -23.21 14.73 6.17
#